data_AF-A0A7C9AT92-F1
#
_entry.id   AF-A0A7C9AT92-F1
#
_cell.length_a   1.000
_cell.length_b   1.000
_cell.length_c   1.000
_cell.angle_alpha   90.00
_cell.angle_beta   90.00
_cell.angle_gamma   90.00
#
_symmetry.space_group_name_H-M   'P 1'
#
loop_
_entity.id
_entity.type
_entity.pdbx_description
1 polymer ?
#
loop_
_entity_poly.entity_id
_entity_poly.type
_entity_poly.pdbx_seq_one_letter_code
_entity_poly.pdbx_strand_id
1 'polypeptide(L)'
;EGGFGYVFKGWIDEQTLSPSRPGSGMVVAVKNLKPEGLQGHKEWLTEVNYLGQLHHPNLVKLIGYCLDGENRLLVYEFMPKGSLENHLFRRGPQPVSWATRIKVAIG
;
A
#
# COMPACT_ATOMS: atom_id res chain seq x y z
N GLU A 1 10.65 -2.37 -7.19
CA GLU A 1 11.02 -2.72 -5.81
C GLU A 1 11.22 -1.45 -5.00
N GLY A 2 10.84 -1.47 -3.72
CA GLY A 2 11.27 -0.47 -2.75
C GLY A 2 12.29 -1.11 -1.79
N GLY A 3 12.97 -0.30 -0.98
CA GLY A 3 13.97 -0.80 -0.01
C GLY A 3 13.43 -1.86 0.97
N PHE A 4 12.11 -1.90 1.17
CA PHE A 4 11.43 -2.71 2.19
C PHE A 4 10.78 -4.00 1.65
N GLY A 5 11.08 -4.40 0.41
CA GLY A 5 10.60 -5.65 -0.20
C GLY A 5 9.80 -5.48 -1.49
N TYR A 6 8.98 -6.50 -1.79
CA TYR A 6 8.22 -6.61 -3.04
C TYR A 6 6.76 -6.24 -2.82
N VAL A 7 6.15 -5.55 -3.79
CA VAL A 7 4.71 -5.25 -3.78
C VAL A 7 4.07 -5.93 -4.97
N PHE A 8 3.03 -6.70 -4.70
CA PHE A 8 2.23 -7.41 -5.69
C PHE A 8 0.85 -6.78 -5.81
N LYS A 9 0.23 -6.89 -6.98
CA LYS A 9 -1.15 -6.48 -7.22
C LYS A 9 -2.06 -7.70 -7.08
N GLY A 10 -3.14 -7.57 -6.31
CA GLY A 10 -4.12 -8.63 -6.08
C GLY A 10 -5.56 -8.15 -6.26
N TRP A 11 -6.50 -9.09 -6.19
CA TRP A 11 -7.94 -8.84 -6.23
C TRP A 11 -8.63 -9.68 -5.14
N ILE A 12 -9.50 -9.04 -4.38
CA ILE A 12 -10.34 -9.68 -3.37
C ILE A 12 -11.79 -9.22 -3.50
N ASP A 13 -12.72 -10.04 -3.03
CA ASP A 13 -14.11 -9.65 -2.87
C ASP A 13 -14.26 -8.59 -1.76
N GLU A 14 -15.05 -7.55 -1.99
CA GLU A 14 -15.14 -6.40 -1.08
C GLU A 14 -15.83 -6.74 0.25
N GLN A 15 -16.74 -7.71 0.24
CA GLN A 15 -17.57 -8.06 1.39
C GLN A 15 -16.95 -9.20 2.20
N THR A 16 -16.53 -10.25 1.52
CA THR A 16 -15.99 -11.47 2.13
C THR A 16 -14.47 -11.41 2.33
N LEU A 17 -13.78 -10.46 1.69
CA LEU A 17 -12.32 -10.34 1.66
C LEU A 17 -11.59 -11.60 1.15
N SER A 18 -12.32 -12.48 0.46
CA SER A 18 -11.78 -13.70 -0.14
C SER A 18 -11.12 -13.39 -1.49
N PRO A 19 -10.13 -14.19 -1.94
CA PRO A 19 -9.50 -13.99 -3.25
C PRO A 19 -10.52 -14.00 -4.39
N SER A 20 -10.42 -13.03 -5.29
CA SER A 20 -11.27 -12.94 -6.48
C SER A 20 -10.47 -13.04 -7.78
N ARG A 21 -11.18 -13.19 -8.90
CA ARG A 21 -10.55 -13.25 -10.21
C ARG A 21 -9.92 -11.89 -10.57
N PRO A 22 -8.77 -11.86 -11.29
CA PRO A 22 -8.22 -10.62 -11.79
C PRO A 22 -9.24 -9.79 -12.58
N GLY A 23 -9.37 -8.52 -12.24
CA GLY A 23 -10.34 -7.60 -12.86
C GLY A 23 -11.74 -7.62 -12.22
N SER A 24 -11.97 -8.46 -11.20
CA SER A 24 -13.23 -8.53 -10.45
C SER A 24 -13.00 -8.23 -8.97
N GLY A 25 -13.87 -7.45 -8.34
CA GLY A 25 -13.76 -7.08 -6.93
C GLY A 25 -12.77 -5.93 -6.68
N MET A 26 -12.37 -5.78 -5.41
CA MET A 26 -11.48 -4.73 -4.94
C MET A 26 -10.01 -5.06 -5.26
N VAL A 27 -9.31 -4.10 -5.85
CA VAL A 27 -7.88 -4.21 -6.14
C VAL A 27 -7.07 -3.89 -4.89
N VAL A 28 -6.07 -4.73 -4.58
CA VAL A 28 -5.22 -4.56 -3.40
C VAL A 28 -3.73 -4.56 -3.76
N ALA A 29 -2.93 -3.92 -2.90
CA ALA A 29 -1.48 -3.97 -2.93
C ALA A 29 -0.97 -4.87 -1.80
N VAL A 30 -0.32 -5.98 -2.13
CA VAL A 30 0.25 -6.92 -1.16
C VAL A 30 1.74 -6.67 -1.03
N LYS A 31 2.16 -6.06 0.08
CA LYS A 31 3.56 -5.80 0.40
C LYS A 31 4.12 -7.01 1.15
N ASN A 32 5.08 -7.69 0.54
CA ASN A 32 5.88 -8.72 1.18
C ASN A 32 7.11 -8.07 1.82
N LEU A 33 7.16 -8.09 3.15
CA LEU A 33 8.30 -7.59 3.89
C LEU A 33 9.41 -8.63 3.85
N LYS A 34 10.63 -8.20 3.55
CA LYS A 34 11.78 -9.10 3.59
C LYS A 34 12.00 -9.59 5.03
N PRO A 35 12.45 -10.84 5.22
CA PRO A 35 12.86 -11.36 6.53
C PRO A 35 14.22 -10.78 6.97
N GLU A 36 14.36 -9.45 6.97
CA GLU A 36 15.58 -8.74 7.39
C GLU A 36 15.63 -8.69 8.93
N GLY A 37 15.83 -9.86 9.55
CA GLY A 37 16.13 -10.02 10.98
C GLY A 37 15.16 -9.33 11.95
N LEU A 38 15.68 -8.95 13.13
CA LEU A 38 14.91 -8.32 14.22
C LEU A 38 14.28 -6.97 13.82
N GLN A 39 14.82 -6.28 12.81
CA GLN A 39 14.32 -5.00 12.34
C GLN A 39 12.98 -5.14 11.60
N GLY A 40 12.88 -6.09 10.66
CA GLY A 40 11.63 -6.33 9.92
C GLY A 40 10.47 -6.76 10.82
N HIS A 41 10.73 -7.52 11.89
CA HIS A 41 9.68 -7.90 12.85
C HIS A 41 9.15 -6.71 13.66
N LYS A 42 10.05 -5.83 14.13
CA LYS A 42 9.67 -4.62 14.87
C LYS A 42 8.90 -3.64 13.99
N GLU A 43 9.33 -3.46 12.75
CA GLU A 43 8.63 -2.63 11.75
C GLU A 43 7.24 -3.20 11.45
N TRP A 44 7.12 -4.52 11.25
CA TRP A 44 5.83 -5.17 11.05
C TRP A 44 4.89 -5.03 12.27
N LEU A 45 5.39 -5.26 13.49
CA LEU A 45 4.59 -5.06 14.71
C LEU A 45 4.11 -3.62 14.85
N THR A 46 4.94 -2.66 14.46
CA THR A 46 4.57 -1.24 14.47
C THR A 46 3.51 -0.97 13.42
N GLU A 47 3.70 -1.42 12.18
CA GLU A 47 2.71 -1.23 11.10
C GLU A 47 1.37 -1.89 11.47
N VAL A 48 1.34 -3.12 11.97
CA VAL A 48 0.08 -3.80 12.35
C VAL A 48 -0.60 -3.15 13.56
N ASN A 49 0.13 -2.83 14.63
CA ASN A 49 -0.47 -2.28 15.85
C ASN A 49 -0.95 -0.84 15.68
N TYR A 50 -0.22 -0.01 14.92
CA TYR A 50 -0.56 1.41 14.77
C TYR A 50 -1.36 1.68 13.50
N LEU A 51 -0.91 1.21 12.32
CA LEU A 51 -1.64 1.51 11.07
C LEU A 51 -2.96 0.75 10.97
N GLY A 52 -3.09 -0.41 11.62
CA GLY A 52 -4.37 -1.13 11.70
C GLY A 52 -5.47 -0.35 12.43
N GLN A 53 -5.10 0.64 13.26
CA GLN A 53 -6.05 1.46 14.02
C GLN A 53 -6.32 2.83 13.38
N LEU A 54 -5.54 3.22 12.37
CA LEU A 54 -5.61 4.53 11.74
C LEU A 54 -6.45 4.47 10.48
N HIS A 55 -7.61 5.12 10.52
CA HIS A 55 -8.44 5.37 9.35
C HIS A 55 -8.50 6.87 9.07
N HIS A 56 -7.86 7.30 7.99
CA HIS A 56 -7.84 8.70 7.57
C HIS A 56 -7.83 8.77 6.03
N PRO A 57 -8.57 9.70 5.39
CA PRO A 57 -8.63 9.81 3.93
C PRO A 57 -7.28 10.07 3.23
N ASN A 58 -6.28 10.57 3.97
CA ASN A 58 -4.94 10.83 3.46
C ASN A 58 -3.89 9.79 3.87
N LEU A 59 -4.30 8.70 4.53
CA LEU A 59 -3.45 7.57 4.86
C LEU A 59 -3.92 6.36 4.07
N VAL A 60 -2.99 5.65 3.43
CA VAL A 60 -3.31 4.43 2.68
C VAL A 60 -3.84 3.40 3.67
N LYS A 61 -5.06 2.90 3.41
CA LYS A 61 -5.75 1.98 4.30
C LYS A 61 -5.09 0.61 4.32
N LEU A 62 -4.71 0.15 5.51
CA LEU A 62 -4.37 -1.24 5.77
C LEU A 62 -5.68 -2.05 5.84
N ILE A 63 -5.85 -2.99 4.91
CA ILE A 63 -7.03 -3.88 4.83
C ILE A 63 -6.83 -5.11 5.71
N GLY A 64 -5.60 -5.64 5.74
CA GLY A 64 -5.27 -6.82 6.52
C GLY A 64 -3.80 -7.19 6.43
N TYR A 65 -3.44 -8.33 7.02
CA TYR A 65 -2.08 -8.83 7.05
C TYR A 65 -2.04 -10.36 7.01
N CYS A 66 -0.88 -10.91 6.66
CA CYS A 66 -0.58 -12.34 6.84
C CYS A 66 0.61 -12.49 7.79
N LEU A 67 0.44 -13.37 8.77
CA LEU A 67 1.45 -13.81 9.71
C LEU A 67 1.48 -15.34 9.68
N ASP A 68 2.28 -15.93 8.80
CA ASP A 68 2.39 -17.38 8.66
C ASP A 68 3.85 -17.82 8.55
N GLY A 69 4.38 -18.46 9.60
CA GLY A 69 5.80 -18.75 9.74
C GLY A 69 6.66 -17.49 9.64
N GLU A 70 7.54 -17.46 8.65
CA GLU A 70 8.40 -16.30 8.32
C GLU A 70 7.74 -15.33 7.34
N ASN A 71 6.58 -15.66 6.78
CA ASN A 71 5.88 -14.77 5.87
C ASN A 71 5.22 -13.63 6.65
N ARG A 72 5.57 -12.40 6.26
CA ARG A 72 5.02 -11.16 6.78
C ARG A 72 4.48 -10.36 5.62
N LEU A 73 3.17 -10.45 5.39
CA LEU A 73 2.51 -9.70 4.33
C LEU A 73 1.61 -8.62 4.91
N LEU A 74 1.53 -7.50 4.22
CA LEU A 74 0.58 -6.44 4.50
C LEU A 74 -0.26 -6.18 3.24
N VAL A 75 -1.57 -6.09 3.43
CA VAL A 75 -2.54 -5.90 2.36
C VAL A 75 -3.12 -4.51 2.49
N TYR A 76 -2.79 -3.65 1.54
CA TYR A 76 -3.25 -2.26 1.46
C TYR A 76 -4.26 -2.09 0.33
N GLU A 77 -5.04 -1.01 0.39
CA GLU A 77 -5.76 -0.55 -0.80
C GLU A 77 -4.79 -0.23 -1.94
N PHE A 78 -5.24 -0.48 -3.18
CA PHE A 78 -4.42 -0.20 -4.34
C PHE A 78 -4.55 1.25 -4.79
N MET A 79 -3.42 1.96 -4.93
CA MET A 79 -3.36 3.34 -5.41
C MET A 79 -3.12 3.39 -6.93
N PRO A 80 -4.15 3.60 -7.77
CA PRO A 80 -4.04 3.41 -9.23
C PRO A 80 -3.14 4.44 -9.93
N LYS A 81 -2.94 5.60 -9.31
CA LYS A 81 -2.07 6.65 -9.85
C LYS A 81 -0.60 6.45 -9.47
N GLY A 82 -0.25 5.46 -8.64
CA GLY A 82 1.12 5.24 -8.19
C GLY A 82 1.66 6.38 -7.31
N SER A 83 2.98 6.46 -7.16
CA SER A 83 3.63 7.42 -6.26
C SER A 83 3.57 8.86 -6.77
N LEU A 84 3.51 9.83 -5.84
CA LEU A 84 3.59 11.25 -6.15
C LEU A 84 4.90 11.62 -6.88
N GLU A 85 6.00 10.93 -6.56
CA GLU A 85 7.29 11.07 -7.25
C GLU A 85 7.16 10.92 -8.77
N ASN A 86 6.38 9.94 -9.23
CA ASN A 86 6.14 9.72 -10.66
C ASN A 86 5.44 10.92 -11.33
N HIS A 87 4.59 11.63 -10.58
CA HIS A 87 3.85 12.78 -11.07
C HIS A 87 4.63 14.10 -10.97
N LEU A 88 5.64 14.16 -10.10
CA LEU A 88 6.44 15.36 -9.88
C LEU A 88 7.72 15.37 -10.72
N PHE A 89 8.39 14.23 -10.89
CA PHE A 89 9.76 14.19 -11.40
C PHE A 89 9.95 13.36 -12.69
N ARG A 90 9.05 12.43 -13.02
CA ARG A 90 9.16 11.68 -14.29
C ARG A 90 8.61 12.50 -15.46
N ARG A 91 9.22 12.33 -16.64
CA ARG A 91 8.74 12.89 -17.91
C ARG A 91 7.43 12.21 -18.33
N GLY A 92 6.33 12.61 -17.71
CA GLY A 92 4.96 12.32 -18.15
C GLY A 92 4.42 13.40 -19.09
N PRO A 93 3.28 13.17 -19.75
CA PRO A 93 2.77 14.07 -20.79
C PRO A 93 2.30 15.44 -20.26
N GLN A 94 1.98 15.58 -18.97
CA GLN A 94 1.63 16.85 -18.34
C GLN A 94 2.07 16.89 -16.86
N PRO A 95 2.77 17.95 -16.40
CA PRO A 95 3.09 18.12 -14.99
C PRO A 95 1.83 18.46 -14.18
N VAL A 96 1.78 18.00 -12.93
CA VAL A 96 0.69 18.34 -12.00
C VAL A 96 0.60 19.85 -11.80
N SER A 97 -0.60 20.40 -11.96
CA SER A 97 -0.87 21.84 -11.79
C SER A 97 -0.51 22.33 -10.39
N TRP A 98 -0.17 23.62 -10.26
CA TRP A 98 0.13 24.23 -8.95
C TRP A 98 -1.02 24.07 -7.95
N ALA A 99 -2.25 24.33 -8.38
CA ALA A 99 -3.44 24.18 -7.53
C ALA A 99 -3.58 22.74 -7.01
N THR A 100 -3.31 21.73 -7.84
CA THR A 100 -3.32 20.32 -7.42
C THR A 100 -2.18 20.01 -6.45
N ARG A 101 -0.97 20.56 -6.68
CA ARG A 101 0.17 20.39 -5.74
C ARG A 101 -0.14 20.95 -4.36
N ILE A 102 -0.78 22.11 -4.29
CA ILE A 102 -1.22 22.71 -3.01
C ILE A 102 -2.24 21.80 -2.31
N LYS A 103 -3.22 21.25 -3.02
CA LYS A 103 -4.17 20.29 -2.43
C LYS A 103 -3.47 19.05 -1.88
N VAL A 104 -2.51 18.49 -2.62
CA VAL A 104 -1.72 17.33 -2.16
C VAL A 104 -0.90 17.66 -0.91
N ALA A 105 -0.34 18.87 -0.82
CA ALA A 105 0.48 19.29 0.32
C ALA A 105 -0.34 19.54 1.60
N ILE A 106 -1.59 19.98 1.47
CA ILE A 106 -2.49 20.21 2.61
C ILE A 106 -2.90 18.86 3.26
N GLY A 107 -3.01 17.80 2.45
CA GLY A 107 -3.69 16.57 2.86
C GLY A 107 -5.16 16.68 2.52
#